data_AF-M7A2M1-F1
#
_entry.id   AF-M7A2M1-F1
#
_cell.length_a   1.000
_cell.length_b   1.000
_cell.length_c   1.000
_cell.angle_alpha   90.00
_cell.angle_beta   90.00
_cell.angle_gamma   90.00
#
_symmetry.space_group_name_H-M   'P 1'
#
loop_
_entity.id
_entity.type
_entity.pdbx_description
1 polymer ?
#
loop_
_entity_poly.entity_id
_entity_poly.type
_entity_poly.pdbx_seq_one_letter_code
_entity_poly.pdbx_strand_id
1 'polypeptide(L)' 'MVHPWHDISPGDQNPEIVNGVIEIKRGSRAKYEVDKEYGILKLDRVLYSSFYYPA' A
#
# COMPACT_ATOMS: atom_id res chain seq x y z
N MET A 1 9.80 12.72 9.60
CA MET A 1 8.92 11.57 9.29
C MET A 1 9.01 11.33 7.80
N VAL A 2 9.10 10.07 7.38
CA VAL A 2 9.27 9.68 5.96
C VAL A 2 7.88 9.46 5.37
N HIS A 3 7.51 10.21 4.34
CA HIS A 3 6.26 10.05 3.60
C HIS A 3 6.41 8.94 2.56
N PRO A 4 5.66 7.83 2.64
CA PRO A 4 5.91 6.64 1.83
C PRO A 4 5.75 6.85 0.32
N TRP A 5 4.97 7.86 -0.09
CA TRP A 5 4.83 8.21 -1.51
C TRP A 5 5.90 9.17 -2.04
N HIS A 6 6.44 10.06 -1.19
CA HIS A 6 7.30 11.16 -1.65
C HIS A 6 8.77 10.93 -1.34
N ASP A 7 9.07 10.23 -0.25
CA ASP A 7 10.42 10.11 0.29
C ASP A 7 11.05 8.73 0.02
N ILE A 8 10.28 7.76 -0.51
CA ILE A 8 10.79 6.42 -0.84
C ILE A 8 11.22 6.40 -2.31
N SER A 9 12.50 6.13 -2.55
CA SER A 9 13.02 5.89 -3.90
C SER A 9 12.31 4.68 -4.52
N PRO A 10 11.92 4.73 -5.81
CA PRO A 10 11.39 3.58 -6.54
C PRO A 10 12.34 2.37 -6.60
N GLY A 11 13.62 2.53 -6.27
CA GLY A 11 14.65 1.49 -6.29
C GLY A 11 15.79 1.84 -7.24
N ASP A 12 17.01 1.41 -6.92
CA ASP A 12 18.22 1.76 -7.68
C ASP A 12 18.31 1.04 -9.04
N GLN A 13 17.54 -0.04 -9.21
CA GLN A 13 17.49 -0.87 -10.43
C GLN A 13 16.12 -0.77 -11.12
N ASN A 14 15.43 0.36 -10.96
CA ASN A 14 14.18 0.66 -11.65
C ASN A 14 14.45 0.81 -13.17
N PRO A 15 13.72 0.13 -14.08
CA PRO A 15 12.43 -0.57 -13.87
C PRO A 15 12.49 -2.08 -13.63
N GLU A 16 13.66 -2.71 -13.67
CA GLU A 16 13.78 -4.16 -13.52
C GLU A 16 13.44 -4.63 -12.10
N ILE A 17 13.84 -3.88 -11.06
CA ILE A 17 13.55 -4.15 -9.66
C ILE A 17 13.11 -2.86 -8.97
N VAL A 18 11.94 -2.89 -8.32
CA VAL A 18 11.32 -1.73 -7.68
C VAL A 18 10.97 -1.98 -6.22
N ASN A 19 10.97 -0.91 -5.43
CA ASN A 19 10.49 -0.91 -4.05
C ASN A 19 8.95 -0.90 -4.02
N GLY A 20 8.36 -1.91 -3.38
CA GLY A 20 6.91 -1.99 -3.16
C GLY A 20 6.53 -1.58 -1.74
N VAL A 21 5.68 -0.57 -1.60
CA VAL A 21 5.06 -0.22 -0.31
C VAL A 21 3.75 -1.00 -0.18
N ILE A 22 3.70 -1.95 0.75
CA ILE A 22 2.55 -2.83 0.90
C ILE A 22 1.45 -2.16 1.72
N GLU A 23 0.33 -1.86 1.08
CA GLU A 23 -0.86 -1.28 1.74
C GLU A 23 -1.74 -2.36 2.37
N ILE A 24 -1.91 -3.48 1.67
CA ILE A 24 -2.87 -4.54 2.03
C ILE A 24 -2.14 -5.87 2.05
N LYS A 25 -2.21 -6.57 3.18
CA LYS A 25 -1.65 -7.93 3.29
C LYS A 25 -2.53 -8.92 2.53
N ARG A 26 -1.90 -9.90 1.87
CA ARG A 26 -2.59 -11.08 1.32
C ARG A 26 -3.56 -11.70 2.34
N GLY A 27 -4.75 -12.04 1.88
CA GLY A 27 -5.83 -12.59 2.70
C GLY A 27 -6.69 -11.54 3.42
N SER A 28 -6.30 -10.27 3.41
CA SER A 28 -7.07 -9.21 4.05
C SER A 28 -8.39 -8.94 3.33
N ARG A 29 -9.43 -8.67 4.11
CA ARG A 29 -10.72 -8.09 3.67
C ARG A 29 -10.78 -6.57 3.90
N ALA A 30 -9.84 -6.03 4.67
CA ALA A 30 -9.71 -4.61 4.90
C ALA A 30 -8.88 -4.01 3.77
N LYS A 31 -9.50 -3.12 3.00
CA LYS A 31 -8.84 -2.32 1.98
C LYS A 31 -8.28 -1.07 2.66
N TYR A 32 -6.98 -1.11 2.91
CA TYR A 32 -6.22 0.04 3.37
C TYR A 32 -5.67 0.83 2.18
N GLU A 33 -5.41 2.11 2.38
CA GLU A 33 -4.71 2.98 1.44
C GLU A 33 -3.78 3.91 2.21
N VAL A 34 -2.72 4.37 1.58
CA VAL A 34 -1.92 5.49 2.09
C VAL A 34 -2.73 6.78 1.96
N ASP A 35 -2.96 7.45 3.09
CA ASP A 35 -3.48 8.81 3.12
C ASP A 35 -2.40 9.78 2.59
N LYS A 36 -2.71 10.45 1.47
CA LYS A 36 -1.76 11.29 0.73
C LYS A 36 -1.34 12.56 1.47
N GLU A 37 -2.12 13.00 2.45
CA GLU A 37 -1.83 14.20 3.23
C GLU A 37 -0.89 13.88 4.39
N TYR A 38 -1.15 12.76 5.07
CA TYR A 38 -0.45 12.42 6.31
C TYR A 38 0.59 11.31 6.17
N GLY A 39 0.63 10.59 5.05
CA GLY A 39 1.52 9.46 4.81
C GLY A 39 1.24 8.24 5.69
N ILE A 40 0.05 8.15 6.28
CA ILE A 40 -0.37 7.07 7.17
C ILE A 40 -1.24 6.05 6.44
N LEU A 41 -1.29 4.81 6.94
CA LEU A 41 -2.26 3.82 6.45
C LEU A 41 -3.64 4.11 7.04
N LYS A 42 -4.61 4.33 6.15
CA LYS A 42 -6.01 4.56 6.49
C LYS A 42 -6.87 3.42 5.98
N LEU A 43 -7.81 2.96 6.80
CA LEU A 43 -8.83 2.03 6.34
C LEU A 43 -9.79 2.79 5.41
N ASP A 44 -9.74 2.49 4.12
CA ASP A 44 -10.72 3.02 3.16
C ASP A 44 -12.06 2.32 3.36
N ARG A 45 -12.07 0.98 3.33
CA ARG A 45 -13.28 0.19 3.57
C ARG A 45 -13.00 -1.27 3.89
N VAL A 46 -14.04 -1.97 4.35
CA VAL A 46 -14.08 -3.45 4.36
C VAL A 46 -14.75 -3.92 3.07
N LEU A 47 -14.20 -4.96 2.44
CA LEU A 47 -14.79 -5.55 1.24
C LEU A 47 -16.19 -6.11 1.54
N TYR A 48 -17.19 -5.61 0.79
CA TYR A 48 -18.60 -5.96 0.92
C TYR A 48 -18.87 -7.44 0.60
N SER A 49 -18.13 -8.00 -0.36
CA SER A 49 -18.21 -9.41 -0.72
C SER A 49 -17.19 -10.24 0.06
N SER A 50 -17.38 -11.56 0.06
CA SER A 50 -16.45 -12.55 0.66
C SER A 50 -15.19 -12.76 -0.20
N PHE A 51 -14.58 -11.67 -0.67
CA PHE A 51 -13.30 -11.67 -1.36
C PHE A 51 -12.18 -11.27 -0.41
N TYR A 52 -10.98 -11.77 -0.70
CA TYR A 52 -9.74 -11.42 -0.04
C TYR A 52 -8.72 -10.99 -1.08
N TYR A 53 -7.80 -10.10 -0.71
CA TYR A 53 -6.69 -9.74 -1.59
C TYR A 53 -5.78 -10.97 -1.81
N PRO A 54 -5.62 -11.45 -3.06
CA PRO A 54 -4.93 -12.72 -3.32
C PRO A 54 -3.41 -12.63 -3.23
N ALA A 55 -2.86 -11.42 -3.36
CA ALA A 55 -1.45 -11.06 -3.25
C ALA A 55 -1.36 -9.69 -2.55
#